data_AF-A0A0Q5D6Q8-F1
#
_entry.id   AF-A0A0Q5D6Q8-F1
#
_cell.length_a   1.000
_cell.length_b   1.000
_cell.length_c   1.000
_cell.angle_alpha   90.00
_cell.angle_beta   90.00
_cell.angle_gamma   90.00
#
_symmetry.space_group_name_H-M   'P 1'
#
loop_
_entity.id
_entity.type
_entity.pdbx_description
1 polymer ?
#
loop_
_entity_poly.entity_id
_entity_poly.type
_entity_poly.pdbx_seq_one_letter_code
_entity_poly.pdbx_strand_id
1 'polypeptide(L)' 'MSTLETRLRRLKAWYHPALPQAATCIMASSHENAADQIAQQIAVGAHREGWPLLVITSPGFQDRRL' A
#
# COMPACT_ATOMS: atom_id res chain seq x y z
N MET A 1 37.33 -22.03 -4.75
CA MET A 1 36.18 -21.30 -4.18
C MET A 1 36.57 -20.80 -2.80
N SER A 2 36.55 -19.48 -2.60
CA SER A 2 37.02 -18.87 -1.35
C SER A 2 35.92 -18.90 -0.27
N THR A 3 36.32 -18.84 1.00
CA THR A 3 35.41 -18.75 2.15
C THR A 3 34.47 -17.53 2.06
N LEU A 4 34.91 -16.47 1.38
CA LEU A 4 34.14 -15.24 1.15
C LEU A 4 32.95 -15.46 0.19
N GLU A 5 33.17 -16.19 -0.91
CA GLU A 5 32.12 -16.52 -1.89
C GLU A 5 31.01 -17.36 -1.24
N THR A 6 31.39 -18.30 -0.38
CA THR A 6 30.46 -19.15 0.37
C THR A 6 29.63 -18.35 1.38
N ARG A 7 30.24 -17.37 2.08
CA ARG A 7 29.53 -16.48 3.01
C ARG A 7 28.56 -15.56 2.28
N LEU A 8 28.96 -14.99 1.14
CA LEU A 8 28.11 -14.16 0.29
C LEU A 8 26.89 -14.92 -0.24
N ARG A 9 27.08 -16.18 -0.67
CA ARG A 9 25.98 -17.03 -1.13
C ARG A 9 24.97 -17.32 -0.03
N ARG A 10 25.43 -17.60 1.20
CA ARG A 10 24.54 -17.82 2.36
C ARG A 10 23.74 -16.56 2.70
N LEU A 11 24.37 -15.39 2.66
CA LEU A 11 23.70 -14.10 2.88
C LEU A 11 22.61 -13.83 1.82
N LYS A 12 22.91 -14.07 0.54
CA LYS A 12 21.92 -13.95 -0.54
C LYS A 12 20.78 -14.96 -0.43
N ALA A 13 21.05 -16.18 0.02
CA ALA A 13 20.01 -17.19 0.22
C ALA A 13 19.06 -16.85 1.39
N TRP A 14 19.53 -16.09 2.38
CA TRP A 14 18.72 -15.65 3.52
C TRP A 14 18.00 -14.32 3.28
N TYR A 15 18.54 -13.47 2.41
CA TYR A 15 17.93 -12.19 2.08
C TYR A 15 16.77 -12.36 1.10
N HIS A 16 15.58 -12.59 1.64
CA HIS A 16 14.34 -12.37 0.91
C HIS A 16 13.91 -10.93 1.18
N PRO A 17 13.99 -10.00 0.21
CA PRO A 17 13.42 -8.69 0.40
C PRO A 17 11.93 -8.88 0.72
N ALA A 18 11.44 -8.19 1.75
CA ALA A 18 10.03 -8.19 2.06
C ALA A 18 9.27 -7.76 0.80
N LEU A 19 8.26 -8.53 0.40
CA LEU A 19 7.38 -8.12 -0.68
C LEU A 19 6.76 -6.78 -0.30
N PRO A 20 6.64 -5.83 -1.25
CA PRO A 20 6.00 -4.55 -0.96
C PRO A 20 4.59 -4.81 -0.45
N GLN A 21 4.28 -4.29 0.74
CA GLN A 21 2.95 -4.39 1.32
C GLN A 21 1.98 -3.58 0.46
N ALA A 22 0.90 -4.21 0.01
CA ALA A 22 -0.16 -3.51 -0.68
C ALA A 22 -0.83 -2.51 0.28
N ALA A 23 -1.04 -1.29 -0.19
CA ALA A 23 -1.64 -0.20 0.57
C ALA A 23 -2.71 0.49 -0.29
N THR A 24 -3.69 1.08 0.39
CA THR A 24 -4.74 1.85 -0.26
C THR A 24 -4.51 3.33 0.04
N CYS A 25 -4.48 4.16 -1.00
CA CYS A 25 -4.35 5.60 -0.88
C CYS A 25 -5.62 6.26 -1.44
N ILE A 26 -6.25 7.11 -0.63
CA ILE A 26 -7.48 7.83 -0.98
C ILE A 26 -7.19 9.32 -0.93
N MET A 27 -7.51 10.00 -2.03
CA MET A 27 -7.43 11.46 -2.15
C MET A 27 -8.84 11.99 -2.21
N ALA A 28 -9.23 12.77 -1.20
CA ALA A 28 -10.61 13.21 -1.03
C ALA A 28 -10.70 14.73 -0.84
N SER A 29 -11.75 15.34 -1.40
CA SER A 29 -12.00 16.78 -1.25
C SER A 29 -12.45 17.17 0.17
N SER A 30 -13.12 16.25 0.86
CA SER A 30 -13.69 16.43 2.19
C SER A 30 -13.61 15.13 3.02
N HIS A 31 -13.91 15.23 4.32
CA HIS A 31 -13.99 14.06 5.20
C HIS A 31 -15.15 13.12 4.83
N GLU A 32 -16.28 13.67 4.39
CA GLU A 32 -17.44 12.89 3.95
C GLU A 32 -17.11 12.11 2.67
N ASN A 33 -16.49 12.78 1.71
CA ASN A 33 -16.04 12.15 0.47
C ASN A 33 -14.99 11.06 0.74
N ALA A 34 -14.09 11.26 1.72
CA ALA A 34 -13.13 10.24 2.12
C ALA A 34 -13.83 8.98 2.64
N ALA A 35 -14.86 9.14 3.49
CA ALA A 35 -15.64 8.02 4.01
C ALA A 35 -16.33 7.23 2.89
N ASP A 36 -16.95 7.92 1.94
CA ASP A 36 -17.60 7.31 0.78
C ASP A 36 -16.60 6.52 -0.08
N GLN A 37 -15.43 7.11 -0.37
CA GLN A 37 -14.38 6.44 -1.14
C GLN A 37 -13.82 5.21 -0.39
N ILE A 38 -13.63 5.30 0.93
CA ILE A 38 -13.18 4.14 1.74
C ILE A 38 -14.19 2.99 1.62
N ALA A 39 -15.47 3.28 1.82
CA ALA A 39 -16.53 2.28 1.72
C ALA A 39 -16.57 1.64 0.32
N GLN A 40 -16.42 2.45 -0.74
CA GLN A 40 -16.35 1.95 -2.10
C GLN A 40 -15.16 1.02 -2.33
N GLN A 41 -13.95 1.39 -1.88
CA GLN A 41 -12.74 0.58 -2.03
C GLN A 41 -12.85 -0.77 -1.30
N ILE A 42 -13.52 -0.80 -0.15
CA ILE A 42 -13.82 -2.05 0.57
C ILE A 42 -14.82 -2.89 -0.22
N ALA A 43 -15.91 -2.28 -0.71
CA ALA A 43 -16.96 -2.98 -1.44
C ALA A 43 -16.46 -3.63 -2.75
N VAL A 44 -15.56 -2.95 -3.47
CA VAL A 44 -14.95 -3.51 -4.70
C VAL A 44 -13.77 -4.46 -4.42
N GLY A 45 -13.42 -4.68 -3.15
CA GLY A 45 -12.31 -5.57 -2.75
C GLY A 45 -10.91 -5.02 -3.06
N ALA A 46 -10.81 -3.72 -3.36
CA ALA A 46 -9.56 -3.02 -3.62
C ALA A 46 -8.83 -2.61 -2.33
N HIS A 47 -9.55 -2.53 -1.20
CA HIS A 47 -8.99 -2.48 0.14
C HIS A 47 -9.34 -3.76 0.92
N ARG A 48 -8.42 -4.23 1.75
CA ARG A 48 -8.60 -5.40 2.62
C ARG A 48 -8.18 -5.07 4.04
N GLU A 49 -8.80 -5.73 5.00
CA GLU A 49 -8.44 -5.59 6.41
C GLU A 49 -6.94 -5.89 6.62
N GLY A 50 -6.28 -5.03 7.40
CA GLY A 50 -4.83 -5.11 7.67
C GLY A 50 -3.94 -4.47 6.60
N TRP A 51 -4.49 -3.99 5.48
CA TRP A 51 -3.73 -3.17 4.54
C TRP A 51 -3.58 -1.74 5.11
N PRO A 52 -2.41 -1.09 4.97
CA PRO A 52 -2.26 0.30 5.34
C PRO A 52 -3.22 1.16 4.49
N LEU A 53 -3.93 2.06 5.16
CA LEU A 53 -4.84 3.02 4.54
C LEU A 53 -4.29 4.43 4.77
N LEU A 54 -4.01 5.15 3.68
CA LEU A 54 -3.61 6.54 3.72
C LEU A 54 -4.73 7.41 3.16
N VAL A 55 -5.20 8.36 3.95
CA VAL A 55 -6.22 9.33 3.52
C VAL A 55 -5.59 10.71 3.47
N ILE A 56 -5.59 11.32 2.29
CA ILE A 56 -5.10 12.69 2.09
C ILE A 56 -6.30 13.54 1.71
N THR A 57 -6.61 14.52 2.55
CA THR A 57 -7.75 15.43 2.33
C THR A 57 -7.28 16.80 1.89
N SER A 58 -7.84 17.33 0.81
CA SER A 58 -7.60 18.70 0.37
C SER A 58 -8.79 19.19 -0.47
N PRO A 59 -9.32 20.40 -0.23
CA PRO A 59 -10.40 20.97 -1.04
C PRO A 59 -10.09 21.06 -2.54
N GLY A 60 -8.79 21.03 -2.92
CA GLY A 60 -8.35 21.05 -4.31
C GLY A 60 -8.36 19.69 -5.01
N PHE A 61 -8.65 18.60 -4.31
CA PHE A 61 -8.78 17.29 -4.94
C PHE A 61 -10.12 17.17 -5.67
N GLN A 62 -10.06 16.65 -6.90
CA GLN A 62 -11.26 16.39 -7.67
C GLN A 62 -11.97 15.15 -7.14
N ASP A 63 -13.26 15.29 -6.87
CA ASP A 63 -14.12 14.16 -6.57
C ASP A 63 -14.28 13.31 -7.83
N ARG A 64 -13.48 12.24 -7.92
CA ARG A 64 -13.70 11.21 -8.94
C ARG A 64 -14.96 10.43 -8.58
N ARG A 65 -16.12 10.93 -9.01
CA ARG A 65 -17.34 10.14 -9.08
C ARG A 65 -17.22 9.23 -10.30
N LEU A 66 -17.01 7.93 -10.06
CA LEU A 66 -17.17 6.86 -11.04
C LEU A 66 -18.57 6.26 -10.89
#